data_AF-A0A430AHU4-F1
#
_entry.id   AF-A0A430AHU4-F1
#
_cell.length_a   1.000
_cell.length_b   1.000
_cell.length_c   1.000
_cell.angle_alpha   90.00
_cell.angle_beta   90.00
_cell.angle_gamma   90.00
#
_symmetry.space_group_name_H-M   'P 1'
#
loop_
_entity.id
_entity.type
_entity.pdbx_description
1 polymer ?
#
loop_
_entity_poly.entity_id
_entity_poly.type
_entity_poly.pdbx_seq_one_letter_code
_entity_poly.pdbx_strand_id
1 'polypeptide(L)'
;TLTVKNVFDGEELDKTLKEMTKGFARLMKYKKVSKNLIGFLRATEVTVNDIDNSFHPHFHVLLMVKSTYFKGENNYINQDEWTELWKKSMKLEYIPIVNVKAVRGKTGNKNDVKSAVLETSKYPVKDSDYLSNNFDRDTLVVDELEKGLNRKRQIGYGGLFKEIRKKLHLEDVEEGDLRIVGADEEEKVSESAQIIYAKWNDTRKNYFIKR
;
A
#
# COMPACT_ATOMS: atom_id res chain seq x y z
N THR A 1 -2.26 9.36 -5.87
CA THR A 1 -2.63 8.01 -6.29
C THR A 1 -2.13 7.73 -7.70
N LEU A 2 -1.53 6.56 -7.92
CA LEU A 2 -1.09 6.05 -9.22
C LEU A 2 -1.88 4.77 -9.54
N THR A 3 -2.54 4.69 -10.69
CA THR A 3 -3.37 3.54 -11.04
C THR A 3 -2.87 2.78 -12.26
N VAL A 4 -3.43 1.59 -12.48
CA VAL A 4 -3.37 0.82 -13.72
C VAL A 4 -4.78 0.33 -14.05
N LYS A 5 -4.98 -0.28 -15.23
CA LYS A 5 -6.23 -0.98 -15.55
C LYS A 5 -6.49 -2.12 -14.57
N ASN A 6 -7.76 -2.49 -14.46
CA ASN A 6 -8.18 -3.64 -13.67
C ASN A 6 -7.58 -4.94 -14.23
N VAL A 7 -7.44 -5.91 -13.35
CA VAL A 7 -7.06 -7.30 -13.65
C VAL A 7 -8.16 -8.23 -13.16
N PHE A 8 -8.21 -9.45 -13.68
CA PHE A 8 -9.39 -10.31 -13.47
C PHE A 8 -9.12 -11.54 -12.59
N ASP A 9 -7.86 -11.79 -12.23
CA ASP A 9 -7.49 -12.87 -11.33
C ASP A 9 -6.26 -12.52 -10.47
N GLY A 10 -6.00 -13.36 -9.48
CA GLY A 10 -4.92 -13.23 -8.51
C GLY A 10 -3.53 -13.41 -9.11
N GLU A 11 -3.36 -14.17 -10.20
CA GLU A 11 -2.07 -14.33 -10.87
C GLU A 11 -1.69 -13.05 -11.64
N GLU A 12 -2.65 -12.50 -12.38
CA GLU A 12 -2.53 -11.19 -13.03
C GLU A 12 -2.31 -10.08 -12.01
N LEU A 13 -3.00 -10.13 -10.86
CA LEU A 13 -2.79 -9.19 -9.75
C LEU A 13 -1.37 -9.29 -9.17
N ASP A 14 -0.90 -10.50 -8.88
CA ASP A 14 0.47 -10.76 -8.41
C ASP A 14 1.52 -10.15 -9.35
N LYS A 15 1.37 -10.41 -10.65
CA LYS A 15 2.25 -9.93 -11.71
C LYS A 15 2.17 -8.42 -11.86
N THR A 16 0.97 -7.86 -11.84
CA THR A 16 0.72 -6.42 -11.97
C THR A 16 1.33 -5.66 -10.81
N LEU A 17 1.17 -6.12 -9.57
CA LEU A 17 1.78 -5.49 -8.39
C LEU A 17 3.32 -5.54 -8.41
N LYS A 18 3.90 -6.64 -8.93
CA LYS A 18 5.36 -6.73 -9.18
C LYS A 18 5.81 -5.66 -10.19
N GLU A 19 5.11 -5.53 -11.31
CA GLU A 19 5.45 -4.53 -12.33
C GLU A 19 5.21 -3.10 -11.85
N MET A 20 4.14 -2.84 -11.11
CA MET A 20 3.89 -1.56 -10.46
C MET A 20 5.02 -1.17 -9.52
N THR A 21 5.51 -2.10 -8.69
CA THR A 21 6.65 -1.85 -7.79
C THR A 21 7.91 -1.49 -8.58
N LYS A 22 8.21 -2.20 -9.67
CA LYS A 22 9.34 -1.88 -10.55
C LYS A 22 9.15 -0.52 -11.26
N GLY A 23 7.94 -0.23 -11.73
CA GLY A 23 7.59 1.05 -12.36
C GLY A 23 7.77 2.21 -11.40
N PHE A 24 7.31 2.06 -10.16
CA PHE A 24 7.45 3.07 -9.12
C PHE A 24 8.93 3.32 -8.79
N ALA A 25 9.74 2.26 -8.69
CA ALA A 25 11.19 2.40 -8.51
C ALA A 25 11.87 3.14 -9.67
N ARG A 26 11.39 2.99 -10.91
CA ARG A 26 11.85 3.77 -12.07
C ARG A 26 11.39 5.22 -12.01
N LEU A 27 10.12 5.46 -11.68
CA LEU A 27 9.52 6.78 -11.54
C LEU A 27 10.32 7.66 -10.57
N MET A 28 10.65 7.12 -9.39
CA MET A 28 11.42 7.84 -8.36
C MET A 28 12.86 8.18 -8.79
N LYS A 29 13.40 7.51 -9.81
CA LYS A 29 14.75 7.76 -10.35
C LYS A 29 14.78 8.82 -11.45
N TYR A 30 13.65 9.17 -12.05
CA TYR A 30 13.62 10.20 -13.10
C TYR A 30 14.13 11.53 -12.58
N LYS A 31 15.04 12.18 -13.32
CA LYS A 31 15.71 13.42 -12.93
C LYS A 31 14.74 14.50 -12.45
N LYS A 32 13.58 14.65 -13.12
CA LYS A 32 12.56 15.64 -12.76
C LYS A 32 11.94 15.36 -11.39
N VAL A 33 11.75 14.08 -11.04
CA VAL A 33 11.23 13.63 -9.74
C VAL A 33 12.32 13.70 -8.67
N SER A 34 13.46 13.03 -8.89
CA SER A 34 14.53 12.88 -7.90
C SER A 34 15.20 14.20 -7.53
N LYS A 35 15.21 15.21 -8.42
CA LYS A 35 15.74 16.56 -8.14
C LYS A 35 15.11 17.18 -6.88
N ASN A 36 13.80 17.01 -6.70
CA ASN A 36 13.03 17.67 -5.64
C ASN A 36 12.53 16.72 -4.55
N LEU A 37 12.70 15.41 -4.72
CA LEU A 37 12.27 14.39 -3.76
C LEU A 37 13.22 14.31 -2.55
N ILE A 38 12.67 14.43 -1.34
CA ILE A 38 13.37 14.20 -0.07
C ILE A 38 13.08 12.78 0.44
N GLY A 39 11.84 12.33 0.31
CA GLY A 39 11.42 11.00 0.74
C GLY A 39 10.00 10.67 0.29
N PHE A 40 9.63 9.41 0.37
CA PHE A 40 8.28 8.96 0.04
C PHE A 40 7.81 7.81 0.94
N LEU A 41 6.50 7.75 1.13
CA LEU A 41 5.76 6.62 1.64
C LEU A 41 4.83 6.17 0.50
N ARG A 42 4.79 4.87 0.23
CA ARG A 42 3.90 4.25 -0.76
C ARG A 42 3.13 3.13 -0.09
N ALA A 43 1.82 3.12 -0.21
CA ALA A 43 0.97 1.98 0.14
C ALA A 43 0.34 1.38 -1.13
N THR A 44 0.28 0.05 -1.17
CA THR A 44 -0.52 -0.71 -2.12
C THR A 44 -1.96 -0.76 -1.62
N GLU A 45 -2.91 -0.49 -2.50
CA GLU A 45 -4.34 -0.69 -2.25
C GLU A 45 -4.96 -1.38 -3.48
N VAL A 46 -5.91 -2.28 -3.26
CA VAL A 46 -6.68 -2.99 -4.28
C VAL A 46 -8.15 -2.76 -3.97
N THR A 47 -8.85 -2.12 -4.90
CA THR A 47 -10.32 -2.02 -4.86
C THR A 47 -10.91 -3.15 -5.68
N VAL A 48 -11.94 -3.82 -5.15
CA VAL A 48 -12.69 -4.84 -5.89
C VAL A 48 -13.90 -4.18 -6.54
N ASN A 49 -14.10 -4.44 -7.82
CA ASN A 49 -15.28 -4.00 -8.55
C ASN A 49 -16.44 -4.97 -8.26
N ASP A 50 -17.58 -4.46 -7.82
CA ASP A 50 -18.76 -5.25 -7.45
C ASP A 50 -19.56 -5.77 -8.65
N ILE A 51 -19.36 -5.20 -9.84
CA ILE A 51 -20.07 -5.57 -11.08
C ILE A 51 -19.43 -6.79 -11.74
N ASP A 52 -18.11 -6.75 -11.93
CA ASP A 52 -17.37 -7.76 -12.69
C ASP A 52 -16.32 -8.52 -11.86
N ASN A 53 -16.24 -8.26 -10.56
CA ASN A 53 -15.26 -8.83 -9.62
C ASN A 53 -13.80 -8.59 -10.02
N SER A 54 -13.53 -7.62 -10.90
CA SER A 54 -12.17 -7.25 -11.26
C SER A 54 -11.47 -6.50 -10.13
N PHE A 55 -10.14 -6.61 -10.10
CA PHE A 55 -9.28 -6.01 -9.09
C PHE A 55 -8.61 -4.75 -9.65
N HIS A 56 -8.71 -3.64 -8.93
CA HIS A 56 -8.08 -2.37 -9.28
C HIS A 56 -6.87 -2.05 -8.38
N PRO A 57 -5.68 -2.55 -8.72
CA PRO A 57 -4.48 -2.23 -7.95
C PRO A 57 -4.02 -0.80 -8.20
N HIS A 58 -3.75 -0.07 -7.14
CA HIS A 58 -3.28 1.30 -7.18
C HIS A 58 -2.34 1.61 -6.02
N PHE A 59 -1.54 2.67 -6.17
CA PHE A 59 -0.65 3.16 -5.12
C PHE A 59 -1.12 4.48 -4.57
N HIS A 60 -1.28 4.53 -3.25
CA HIS A 60 -1.30 5.77 -2.48
C HIS A 60 0.13 6.17 -2.14
N VAL A 61 0.51 7.40 -2.49
CA VAL A 61 1.89 7.87 -2.34
C VAL A 61 1.90 9.24 -1.68
N LEU A 62 2.60 9.34 -0.55
CA LEU A 62 2.93 10.59 0.11
C LEU A 62 4.36 10.97 -0.24
N LEU A 63 4.53 12.15 -0.83
CA LEU A 63 5.82 12.68 -1.24
C LEU A 63 6.25 13.81 -0.31
N MET A 64 7.44 13.68 0.27
CA MET A 64 8.14 14.78 0.91
C MET A 64 9.07 15.42 -0.13
N VAL A 65 8.84 16.70 -0.42
CA VAL A 65 9.56 17.44 -1.46
C VAL A 65 10.28 18.65 -0.87
N LYS A 66 11.31 19.14 -1.58
CA LYS A 66 12.03 20.37 -1.23
C LYS A 66 11.09 21.57 -1.16
N SER A 67 11.40 22.54 -0.29
CA SER A 67 10.65 23.80 -0.17
C SER A 67 10.62 24.63 -1.46
N THR A 68 11.54 24.36 -2.37
CA THR A 68 11.61 24.95 -3.72
C THR A 68 10.70 24.25 -4.73
N TYR A 69 10.04 23.14 -4.40
CA TYR A 69 9.24 22.37 -5.36
C TYR A 69 8.10 23.19 -5.98
N PHE A 70 7.40 23.95 -5.15
CA PHE A 70 6.33 24.86 -5.59
C PHE A 70 6.85 26.24 -6.03
N LYS A 71 8.17 26.41 -6.14
CA LYS A 71 8.80 27.68 -6.55
C LYS A 71 9.49 27.49 -7.90
N GLY A 72 9.04 28.24 -8.90
CA GLY A 72 9.59 28.22 -10.26
C GLY A 72 9.08 27.08 -11.13
N GLU A 73 8.89 27.37 -12.41
CA GLU A 73 8.26 26.46 -13.39
C GLU A 73 9.03 25.15 -13.59
N ASN A 74 10.35 25.19 -13.47
CA ASN A 74 11.23 24.03 -13.69
C ASN A 74 11.27 23.02 -12.52
N ASN A 75 10.56 23.27 -11.42
CA ASN A 75 10.59 22.41 -10.24
C ASN A 75 9.29 21.64 -10.03
N TYR A 76 8.16 22.29 -10.27
CA TYR A 76 6.85 21.68 -10.10
C TYR A 76 6.58 20.63 -11.18
N ILE A 77 5.87 19.57 -10.82
CA ILE A 77 5.38 18.55 -11.75
C ILE A 77 3.86 18.56 -11.62
N ASN A 78 3.18 18.98 -12.69
CA ASN A 78 1.73 18.99 -12.71
C ASN A 78 1.15 17.57 -12.93
N GLN A 79 -0.17 17.43 -12.87
CA GLN A 79 -0.84 16.13 -12.97
C GLN A 79 -0.60 15.43 -14.31
N ASP A 80 -0.62 16.17 -15.42
CA ASP A 80 -0.40 15.61 -16.76
C ASP A 80 1.03 15.08 -16.88
N GLU A 81 2.00 15.83 -16.38
CA GLU A 81 3.39 15.39 -16.34
C GLU A 81 3.61 14.17 -15.43
N TRP A 82 2.94 14.12 -14.27
CA TRP A 82 2.96 12.92 -13.43
C TRP A 82 2.35 11.72 -14.14
N THR A 83 1.27 11.93 -14.90
CA THR A 83 0.62 10.89 -15.70
C THR A 83 1.57 10.34 -16.76
N GLU A 84 2.24 11.22 -17.52
CA GLU A 84 3.21 10.83 -18.55
C GLU A 84 4.43 10.11 -17.96
N LEU A 85 4.95 10.61 -16.82
CA LEU A 85 6.05 9.94 -16.13
C LEU A 85 5.62 8.56 -15.61
N TRP A 86 4.40 8.43 -15.08
CA TRP A 86 3.88 7.14 -14.61
C TRP A 86 3.71 6.16 -15.76
N LYS A 87 3.01 6.57 -16.83
CA LYS A 87 2.84 5.82 -18.08
C LYS A 87 4.18 5.32 -18.61
N LYS A 88 5.16 6.21 -18.73
CA LYS A 88 6.52 5.88 -19.19
C LYS A 88 7.23 4.91 -18.26
N SER A 89 7.12 5.12 -16.95
CA SER A 89 7.77 4.25 -15.97
C SER A 89 7.15 2.86 -15.95
N MET A 90 5.86 2.74 -16.23
CA MET A 90 5.12 1.48 -16.32
C MET A 90 5.17 0.84 -17.70
N LYS A 91 5.66 1.55 -18.71
CA LYS A 91 5.64 1.13 -20.13
C LYS A 91 4.23 0.83 -20.62
N LEU A 92 3.25 1.66 -20.23
CA LEU A 92 1.86 1.48 -20.62
C LEU A 92 1.61 2.05 -22.02
N GLU A 93 0.79 1.34 -22.78
CA GLU A 93 0.32 1.78 -24.11
C GLU A 93 -0.92 2.70 -24.02
N TYR A 94 -1.50 2.84 -22.83
CA TYR A 94 -2.64 3.70 -22.54
C TYR A 94 -2.27 4.82 -21.55
N ILE A 95 -3.15 5.82 -21.40
CA ILE A 95 -3.00 6.90 -20.42
C ILE A 95 -3.63 6.44 -19.09
N PRO A 96 -2.85 6.22 -18.02
CA PRO A 96 -3.38 5.84 -16.71
C PRO A 96 -4.02 7.03 -16.00
N ILE A 97 -4.81 6.77 -14.96
CA ILE A 97 -5.36 7.83 -14.11
C ILE A 97 -4.35 8.10 -12.98
N VAL A 98 -3.87 9.34 -12.90
CA VAL A 98 -3.05 9.79 -11.78
C VAL A 98 -3.76 10.93 -11.09
N ASN A 99 -3.82 10.89 -9.76
CA ASN A 99 -4.35 11.97 -8.94
C ASN A 99 -3.23 12.48 -8.02
N VAL A 100 -2.88 13.76 -8.14
CA VAL A 100 -1.85 14.42 -7.35
C VAL A 100 -2.41 15.70 -6.77
N LYS A 101 -2.24 15.90 -5.46
CA LYS A 101 -2.69 17.08 -4.74
C LYS A 101 -1.62 17.50 -3.75
N ALA A 102 -1.40 18.81 -3.64
CA ALA A 102 -0.58 19.34 -2.55
C ALA A 102 -1.34 19.16 -1.23
N VAL A 103 -0.66 18.63 -0.22
CA VAL A 103 -1.20 18.57 1.15
C VAL A 103 -1.23 20.00 1.68
N ARG A 104 -2.41 20.60 1.69
CA ARG A 104 -2.62 21.95 2.23
C ARG A 104 -3.11 21.83 3.67
N GLY A 105 -2.43 22.50 4.58
CA GLY A 105 -3.01 22.80 5.89
C GLY A 105 -4.05 23.89 5.74
N LYS A 106 -5.30 23.61 6.05
CA LYS A 106 -6.31 24.60 6.42
C LYS A 106 -5.82 25.25 7.70
N THR A 107 -5.32 26.48 7.55
CA THR A 107 -5.29 27.51 8.60
C THR A 107 -4.80 27.00 9.97
N GLY A 108 -3.49 26.86 10.13
CA GLY A 108 -2.84 26.74 11.46
C GLY A 108 -3.01 25.42 12.22
N ASN A 109 -3.86 24.49 11.79
CA ASN A 109 -4.05 23.21 12.48
C ASN A 109 -3.20 22.08 11.89
N LYS A 110 -2.44 21.38 12.75
CA LYS A 110 -1.59 20.21 12.42
C LYS A 110 -2.37 18.99 11.87
N ASN A 111 -3.70 19.05 11.81
CA ASN A 111 -4.56 17.91 11.51
C ASN A 111 -4.53 17.47 10.04
N ASP A 112 -4.24 18.35 9.08
CA ASP A 112 -4.33 17.98 7.66
C ASP A 112 -3.16 17.16 7.15
N VAL A 113 -1.97 17.36 7.72
CA VAL A 113 -0.83 16.47 7.48
C VAL A 113 -1.14 15.08 8.03
N LYS A 114 -1.76 15.01 9.22
CA LYS A 114 -2.22 13.74 9.80
C LYS A 114 -3.24 13.06 8.88
N SER A 115 -4.22 13.79 8.36
CA SER A 115 -5.21 13.23 7.41
C SER A 115 -4.57 12.69 6.13
N ALA A 116 -3.60 13.40 5.54
CA ALA A 116 -2.88 12.91 4.35
C ALA A 116 -2.02 11.68 4.63
N VAL A 117 -1.41 11.62 5.82
CA VAL A 117 -0.69 10.41 6.29
C VAL A 117 -1.66 9.25 6.45
N LEU A 118 -2.79 9.45 7.12
CA LEU A 118 -3.83 8.42 7.31
C LEU A 118 -4.41 7.92 5.99
N GLU A 119 -4.63 8.82 5.03
CA GLU A 119 -5.08 8.44 3.69
C GLU A 119 -4.04 7.59 2.96
N THR A 120 -2.75 7.84 3.18
CA THR A 120 -1.67 7.07 2.56
C THR A 120 -1.42 5.76 3.29
N SER A 121 -1.77 5.64 4.57
CA SER A 121 -1.60 4.43 5.38
C SER A 121 -2.87 3.57 5.46
N LYS A 122 -3.75 3.64 4.45
CA LYS A 122 -4.96 2.82 4.38
C LYS A 122 -4.61 1.33 4.21
N TYR A 123 -5.64 0.50 4.43
CA TYR A 123 -5.56 -0.94 4.27
C TYR A 123 -5.27 -1.35 2.81
N PRO A 124 -4.60 -2.50 2.60
CA PRO A 124 -4.42 -3.06 1.27
C PRO A 124 -5.71 -3.35 0.51
N VAL A 125 -6.78 -3.69 1.23
CA VAL A 125 -8.12 -3.99 0.72
C VAL A 125 -9.15 -3.48 1.74
N LYS A 126 -10.37 -3.15 1.29
CA LYS A 126 -11.49 -2.83 2.19
C LYS A 126 -12.50 -3.96 2.15
N ASP A 127 -12.90 -4.44 3.31
CA ASP A 127 -13.95 -5.43 3.50
C ASP A 127 -15.26 -5.01 2.81
N SER A 128 -15.62 -3.73 2.87
CA SER A 128 -16.77 -3.17 2.14
C SER A 128 -16.74 -3.36 0.63
N ASP A 129 -15.55 -3.58 0.04
CA ASP A 129 -15.39 -3.71 -1.41
C ASP A 129 -15.64 -5.17 -1.87
N TYR A 130 -15.47 -6.16 -0.99
CA TYR A 130 -15.55 -7.57 -1.37
C TYR A 130 -16.46 -8.44 -0.50
N LEU A 131 -16.79 -8.06 0.73
CA LEU A 131 -17.79 -8.78 1.53
C LEU A 131 -19.18 -8.40 1.05
N SER A 132 -19.93 -9.41 0.62
CA SER A 132 -21.32 -9.31 0.23
C SER A 132 -22.15 -10.27 1.10
N ASN A 133 -23.41 -10.49 0.72
CA ASN A 133 -24.22 -11.56 1.30
C ASN A 133 -24.17 -12.85 0.45
N ASN A 134 -23.16 -12.98 -0.42
CA ASN A 134 -22.97 -14.14 -1.31
C ASN A 134 -21.64 -14.83 -0.96
N PHE A 135 -21.75 -15.95 -0.23
CA PHE A 135 -20.62 -16.71 0.27
C PHE A 135 -19.69 -17.23 -0.85
N ASP A 136 -20.24 -17.69 -1.97
CA ASP A 136 -19.44 -18.25 -3.07
C ASP A 136 -18.60 -17.16 -3.74
N ARG A 137 -19.21 -15.99 -3.99
CA ARG A 137 -18.50 -14.82 -4.51
C ARG A 137 -17.41 -14.37 -3.55
N ASP A 138 -17.74 -14.20 -2.28
CA ASP A 138 -16.82 -13.64 -1.30
C ASP A 138 -15.63 -14.57 -1.09
N THR A 139 -15.86 -15.89 -1.06
CA THR A 139 -14.80 -16.90 -0.98
C THR A 139 -13.87 -16.82 -2.18
N LEU A 140 -14.43 -16.70 -3.40
CA LEU A 140 -13.63 -16.57 -4.61
C LEU A 140 -12.79 -15.29 -4.60
N VAL A 141 -13.38 -14.15 -4.26
CA VAL A 141 -12.67 -12.87 -4.22
C VAL A 141 -11.55 -12.89 -3.17
N VAL A 142 -11.81 -13.47 -1.99
CA VAL A 142 -10.81 -13.60 -0.92
C VAL A 142 -9.64 -14.49 -1.37
N ASP A 143 -9.91 -15.62 -2.04
CA ASP A 143 -8.86 -16.52 -2.55
C ASP A 143 -7.97 -15.83 -3.59
N GLU A 144 -8.56 -15.08 -4.52
CA GLU A 144 -7.80 -14.32 -5.53
C GLU A 144 -7.01 -13.16 -4.93
N LEU A 145 -7.57 -12.45 -3.92
CA LEU A 145 -6.85 -11.43 -3.17
C LEU A 145 -5.68 -12.02 -2.38
N GLU A 146 -5.88 -13.17 -1.73
CA GLU A 146 -4.82 -13.88 -0.99
C GLU A 146 -3.68 -14.25 -1.96
N LYS A 147 -4.00 -14.87 -3.11
CA LYS A 147 -3.00 -15.20 -4.14
C LYS A 147 -2.24 -13.96 -4.63
N GLY A 148 -2.97 -12.90 -4.99
CA GLY A 148 -2.37 -11.70 -5.57
C GLY A 148 -1.54 -10.87 -4.61
N LEU A 149 -1.92 -10.83 -3.33
CA LEU A 149 -1.25 -10.05 -2.28
C LEU A 149 -0.21 -10.85 -1.49
N ASN A 150 -0.13 -12.16 -1.69
CA ASN A 150 0.84 -13.03 -1.02
C ASN A 150 2.28 -12.52 -1.23
N ARG A 151 3.01 -12.33 -0.12
CA ARG A 151 4.39 -11.81 -0.09
C ARG A 151 4.59 -10.52 -0.89
N LYS A 152 3.54 -9.69 -0.98
CA LYS A 152 3.64 -8.35 -1.56
C LYS A 152 3.92 -7.33 -0.48
N ARG A 153 4.91 -6.50 -0.75
CA ARG A 153 5.18 -5.33 0.07
C ARG A 153 4.03 -4.34 -0.01
N GLN A 154 3.24 -4.31 1.05
CA GLN A 154 2.10 -3.39 1.17
C GLN A 154 2.57 -1.95 1.37
N ILE A 155 3.58 -1.73 2.22
CA ILE A 155 4.10 -0.40 2.51
C ILE A 155 5.58 -0.28 2.13
N GLY A 156 5.94 0.75 1.37
CA GLY A 156 7.30 1.06 0.96
C GLY A 156 7.74 2.46 1.39
N TYR A 157 8.96 2.58 1.88
CA TYR A 157 9.57 3.85 2.29
C TYR A 157 10.84 4.14 1.47
N GLY A 158 11.08 5.41 1.16
CA GLY A 158 12.31 5.86 0.52
C GLY A 158 12.76 7.25 1.00
N GLY A 159 14.05 7.54 0.79
CA GLY A 159 14.68 8.77 1.27
C GLY A 159 14.58 8.92 2.78
N LEU A 160 14.31 10.15 3.24
CA LEU A 160 14.27 10.48 4.67
C LEU A 160 13.26 9.64 5.46
N PHE A 161 12.11 9.28 4.89
CA PHE A 161 11.15 8.42 5.59
C PHE A 161 11.69 7.02 5.87
N LYS A 162 12.55 6.48 5.00
CA LYS A 162 13.22 5.19 5.26
C LYS A 162 14.21 5.29 6.42
N GLU A 163 14.94 6.40 6.51
CA GLU A 163 15.87 6.67 7.61
C GLU A 163 15.13 6.86 8.94
N ILE A 164 14.04 7.63 8.94
CA ILE A 164 13.19 7.83 10.12
C ILE A 164 12.61 6.49 10.59
N ARG A 165 12.06 5.67 9.68
CA ARG A 165 11.54 4.34 10.04
C ARG A 165 12.63 3.48 10.71
N LYS A 166 13.85 3.48 10.16
CA LYS A 166 14.97 2.73 10.74
C LYS A 166 15.34 3.22 12.15
N LYS A 167 15.31 4.53 12.39
CA LYS A 167 15.59 5.14 13.70
C LYS A 167 14.50 4.87 14.74
N LEU A 168 13.24 4.74 14.31
CA LEU A 168 12.11 4.46 15.19
C LEU A 168 12.06 2.99 15.64
N HIS A 169 13.00 2.14 15.20
CA HIS A 169 13.02 0.70 15.52
C HIS A 169 11.70 -0.02 15.29
N LEU A 170 10.87 0.49 14.37
CA LEU A 170 9.60 -0.14 14.04
C LEU A 170 9.90 -1.52 13.45
N GLU A 171 9.20 -2.53 13.96
CA GLU A 171 9.30 -3.89 13.47
C GLU A 171 9.05 -3.99 11.96
N ASP A 172 9.42 -5.13 11.37
CA ASP A 172 9.16 -5.34 9.97
C ASP A 172 7.65 -5.26 9.68
N VAL A 173 7.23 -4.55 8.62
CA VAL A 173 5.79 -4.40 8.34
C VAL A 173 5.21 -5.71 7.79
N GLU A 174 6.06 -6.59 7.23
CA GLU A 174 5.67 -7.87 6.66
C GLU A 174 5.90 -9.04 7.64
N GLU A 175 6.94 -8.97 8.49
CA GLU A 175 7.32 -10.05 9.43
C GLU A 175 7.27 -9.65 10.92
N GLY A 176 6.79 -8.45 11.24
CA GLY A 176 6.68 -7.96 12.62
C GLY A 176 5.70 -8.78 13.44
N ASP A 177 5.99 -8.93 14.72
CA ASP A 177 5.14 -9.63 15.67
C ASP A 177 4.00 -8.70 16.09
N LEU A 178 2.80 -8.94 15.53
CA LEU A 178 1.59 -8.16 15.83
C LEU A 178 1.07 -8.37 17.28
N ARG A 179 1.79 -9.07 18.15
CA ARG A 179 1.39 -9.33 19.54
C ARG A 179 1.58 -8.14 20.47
N ILE A 180 2.38 -7.13 20.11
CA ILE A 180 2.60 -5.96 20.97
C ILE A 180 1.58 -4.87 20.62
N VAL A 181 0.35 -5.06 21.09
CA VAL A 181 -0.75 -4.08 20.96
C VAL A 181 -0.78 -3.16 22.18
N GLY A 182 0.30 -2.41 22.40
CA GLY A 182 0.32 -1.22 23.25
C GLY A 182 0.48 -1.43 24.77
N ALA A 183 1.07 -0.39 25.35
CA ALA A 183 1.29 -0.09 26.76
C ALA A 183 2.43 -0.85 27.45
N ASP A 184 3.18 -0.10 28.25
CA ASP A 184 4.21 -0.56 29.16
C ASP A 184 3.66 -1.64 30.09
N GLU A 185 3.79 -2.90 29.73
CA GLU A 185 3.87 -3.98 30.71
C GLU A 185 5.04 -4.87 30.29
N GLU A 186 6.08 -4.87 31.11
CA GLU A 186 7.05 -5.96 31.18
C GLU A 186 6.31 -7.25 31.55
N GLU A 187 5.54 -7.84 30.63
CA GLU A 187 5.12 -9.22 30.79
C GLU A 187 6.35 -10.10 30.55
N LYS A 188 7.00 -10.46 31.67
CA LYS A 188 7.91 -11.59 31.75
C LYS A 188 7.21 -12.80 31.15
N VAL A 189 7.48 -13.08 29.87
CA VAL A 189 7.07 -14.30 29.21
C VAL A 189 7.72 -15.44 29.99
N SER A 190 6.90 -16.14 30.77
CA SER A 190 7.27 -17.37 31.46
C SER A 190 7.90 -18.36 30.47
N GLU A 191 9.03 -18.95 30.84
CA GLU A 191 9.79 -19.95 30.05
C GLU A 191 8.99 -21.23 29.70
N SER A 192 7.69 -21.31 30.04
CA SER A 192 6.82 -22.45 29.78
C SER A 192 5.71 -22.22 28.74
N ALA A 193 5.75 -21.15 27.95
CA ALA A 193 4.71 -20.91 26.94
C ALA A 193 4.87 -21.81 25.71
N GLN A 194 3.97 -22.80 25.54
CA GLN A 194 3.85 -23.58 24.29
C GLN A 194 3.04 -22.81 23.25
N ILE A 195 3.61 -22.64 22.05
CA ILE A 195 2.90 -22.12 20.88
C ILE A 195 2.14 -23.27 20.22
N ILE A 196 0.82 -23.13 20.12
CA ILE A 196 -0.06 -24.12 19.48
C ILE A 196 -0.57 -23.55 18.15
N TYR A 197 -0.29 -24.23 17.05
CA TYR A 197 -0.82 -23.87 15.72
C TYR A 197 -2.13 -24.59 15.45
N ALA A 198 -3.22 -23.83 15.30
CA ALA A 198 -4.54 -24.35 14.94
C ALA A 198 -4.93 -23.94 13.51
N LYS A 199 -5.44 -24.90 12.73
CA LYS A 199 -5.96 -24.69 11.38
C LYS A 199 -7.49 -24.81 11.40
N TRP A 200 -8.19 -23.83 10.85
CA TRP A 200 -9.63 -23.91 10.65
C TRP A 200 -9.97 -25.01 9.63
N ASN A 201 -10.92 -25.88 9.98
CA ASN A 201 -11.49 -26.86 9.06
C ASN A 201 -12.94 -26.48 8.78
N ASP A 202 -13.19 -26.11 7.54
CA ASP A 202 -14.48 -25.58 7.11
C ASP A 202 -15.60 -26.64 7.17
N THR A 203 -15.32 -27.87 6.73
CA THR A 203 -16.29 -28.99 6.77
C THR A 203 -16.76 -29.30 8.18
N ARG A 204 -15.89 -29.16 9.18
CA ARG A 204 -16.17 -29.48 10.59
C ARG A 204 -16.52 -28.25 11.42
N LYS A 205 -16.47 -27.05 10.82
CA LYS A 205 -16.68 -25.75 11.47
C LYS A 205 -15.94 -25.62 12.82
N ASN A 206 -14.68 -26.05 12.85
CA ASN A 206 -13.88 -26.04 14.07
C ASN A 206 -12.37 -25.89 13.79
N TYR A 207 -11.62 -25.42 14.77
CA TYR A 207 -10.16 -25.33 14.73
C TYR A 207 -9.51 -26.65 15.14
N PHE A 208 -8.48 -27.07 14.39
CA PHE A 208 -7.73 -28.29 14.64
C PHE A 208 -6.27 -27.97 14.87
N ILE A 209 -5.74 -28.42 16.00
CA ILE A 209 -4.33 -28.26 16.35
C ILE A 209 -3.52 -29.24 15.50
N LYS A 210 -2.57 -28.72 14.71
CA LYS A 210 -1.61 -29.55 14.01
C LYS A 210 -0.52 -29.92 15.02
N ARG A 211 -0.55 -31.17 15.51
CA ARG A 211 0.57 -31.73 16.30
C ARG A 211 1.79 -31.94 15.42
#